data_AF-A0A2V8MAL0-F1
#
_entry.id   AF-A0A2V8MAL0-F1
#
_cell.length_a   1.000
_cell.length_b   1.000
_cell.length_c   1.000
_cell.angle_alpha   90.00
_cell.angle_beta   90.00
_cell.angle_gamma   90.00
#
_symmetry.space_group_name_H-M   'P 1'
#
loop_
_entity.id
_entity.type
_entity.pdbx_description
1 polymer ?
#
loop_
_entity_poly.entity_id
_entity_poly.type
_entity_poly.pdbx_seq_one_letter_code
_entity_poly.pdbx_strand_id
1 'polypeptide(L)'
;MLTTELAAGEHLRTIPGESVSQMKINLSLADAGSYAKETLSKIRTNLGTDNVVLGSYVPLGGGQIRLDLRLQDAVAGETLAAISERGSETQIDDLVRRAGSKLREKLGAAEVSTAEALAVKATLPSNPQAVRFYSEGL
;
A
#
# COMPACT_ATOMS: atom_id res chain seq x y z
N MET A 1 -2.16 2.29 11.55
CA MET A 1 -1.92 0.84 11.31
C MET A 1 -1.76 0.56 9.82
N LEU A 2 -2.80 0.65 8.98
CA LEU A 2 -2.64 0.36 7.54
C LEU A 2 -1.69 1.33 6.81
N THR A 3 -1.70 2.62 7.13
CA THR A 3 -0.75 3.60 6.56
C THR A 3 0.70 3.24 6.86
N THR A 4 0.98 2.76 8.08
CA THR A 4 2.31 2.31 8.50
C THR A 4 2.74 1.11 7.68
N GLU A 5 1.85 0.15 7.45
CA GLU A 5 2.12 -0.97 6.55
C GLU A 5 2.39 -0.48 5.13
N LEU A 6 1.57 0.39 4.56
CA LEU A 6 1.77 0.86 3.18
C LEU A 6 3.07 1.66 3.01
N ALA A 7 3.53 2.36 4.05
CA ALA A 7 4.81 3.06 4.05
C ALA A 7 6.02 2.10 4.17
N ALA A 8 5.81 0.84 4.54
CA ALA A 8 6.89 -0.14 4.63
C ALA A 8 7.59 -0.33 3.28
N GLY A 9 8.92 -0.34 3.31
CA GLY A 9 9.76 -0.44 2.13
C GLY A 9 10.02 0.88 1.41
N GLU A 10 9.46 2.02 1.85
CA GLU A 10 9.74 3.38 1.34
C GLU A 10 9.46 3.63 -0.16
N HIS A 11 8.80 2.68 -0.85
CA HIS A 11 8.43 2.79 -2.26
C HIS A 11 7.12 3.58 -2.48
N LEU A 12 6.35 3.85 -1.42
CA LEU A 12 5.06 4.54 -1.49
C LEU A 12 5.06 5.82 -0.67
N ARG A 13 4.58 6.91 -1.28
CA ARG A 13 4.27 8.15 -0.56
C ARG A 13 2.87 8.06 0.04
N THR A 14 2.79 7.89 1.36
CA THR A 14 1.51 7.92 2.08
C THR A 14 1.06 9.34 2.41
N ILE A 15 -0.23 9.63 2.29
CA ILE A 15 -0.82 10.90 2.71
C ILE A 15 -1.18 10.84 4.21
N PRO A 16 -0.84 11.87 5.01
CA PRO A 16 -1.23 11.93 6.42
C PRO A 16 -2.74 11.82 6.63
N GLY A 17 -3.15 11.10 7.67
CA GLY A 17 -4.57 10.88 7.99
C GLY A 17 -5.34 12.18 8.26
N GLU A 18 -4.70 13.20 8.81
CA GLU A 18 -5.29 14.53 9.01
C GLU A 18 -5.67 15.18 7.68
N SER A 19 -4.78 15.16 6.69
CA SER A 19 -5.06 15.71 5.35
C SER A 19 -6.21 14.95 4.67
N VAL A 20 -6.27 13.62 4.84
CA VAL A 20 -7.37 12.79 4.34
C VAL A 20 -8.70 13.17 5.02
N SER A 21 -8.71 13.35 6.33
CA SER A 21 -9.89 13.76 7.09
C SER A 21 -10.38 15.15 6.70
N GLN A 22 -9.46 16.13 6.58
CA GLN A 22 -9.80 17.48 6.14
C GLN A 22 -10.37 17.49 4.72
N MET A 23 -9.78 16.72 3.80
CA MET A 23 -10.28 16.54 2.45
C MET A 23 -11.71 15.96 2.43
N LYS A 24 -11.97 14.91 3.22
CA LYS A 24 -13.31 14.31 3.32
C LYS A 24 -14.36 15.32 3.77
N ILE A 25 -14.03 16.14 4.76
CA ILE A 25 -14.91 17.22 5.25
C ILE A 25 -15.15 18.26 4.16
N ASN A 26 -14.08 18.77 3.53
CA ASN A 26 -14.16 19.82 2.52
C ASN A 26 -14.98 19.40 1.28
N LEU A 27 -14.92 18.12 0.91
CA LEU A 27 -15.62 17.57 -0.24
C LEU A 27 -16.98 16.93 0.11
N SER A 28 -17.39 16.97 1.39
CA SER A 28 -18.61 16.34 1.90
C SER A 28 -18.73 14.86 1.47
N LEU A 29 -17.61 14.13 1.52
CA LEU A 29 -17.58 12.73 1.06
C LEU A 29 -18.25 11.82 2.07
N ALA A 30 -19.23 11.05 1.59
CA ALA A 30 -19.76 9.93 2.35
C ALA A 30 -18.73 8.79 2.43
N ASP A 31 -18.81 8.00 3.50
CA ASP A 31 -18.15 6.71 3.55
C ASP A 31 -18.81 5.77 2.54
N ALA A 32 -18.07 5.45 1.50
CA ALA A 32 -18.52 4.64 0.38
C ALA A 32 -17.57 3.48 0.14
N GLY A 33 -18.07 2.36 -0.38
CA GLY A 33 -17.23 1.23 -0.78
C GLY A 33 -16.38 1.51 -2.03
N SER A 34 -16.68 2.55 -2.79
CA SER A 34 -15.91 3.04 -3.93
C SER A 34 -16.35 4.45 -4.29
N TYR A 35 -15.45 5.21 -4.91
CA TYR A 35 -15.75 6.50 -5.50
C TYR A 35 -15.82 6.42 -7.03
N ALA A 36 -16.68 7.24 -7.62
CA ALA A 36 -16.73 7.43 -9.07
C ALA A 36 -15.53 8.25 -9.55
N LYS A 37 -15.21 8.17 -10.85
CA LYS A 37 -14.08 8.88 -11.47
C LYS A 37 -14.07 10.37 -11.17
N GLU A 38 -15.23 11.04 -11.17
CA GLU A 38 -15.33 12.46 -10.86
C GLU A 38 -14.89 12.76 -9.41
N THR A 39 -15.35 11.96 -8.46
CA THR A 39 -14.96 12.08 -7.04
C THR A 39 -13.48 11.78 -6.85
N LEU A 40 -12.95 10.74 -7.49
CA LEU A 40 -11.52 10.41 -7.46
C LEU A 40 -10.65 11.54 -8.03
N SER A 41 -11.10 12.21 -9.10
CA SER A 41 -10.42 13.39 -9.65
C SER A 41 -10.36 14.56 -8.65
N LYS A 42 -11.46 14.80 -7.90
CA LYS A 42 -11.48 15.81 -6.83
C LYS A 42 -10.53 15.45 -5.69
N ILE A 43 -10.50 14.18 -5.28
CA ILE A 43 -9.57 13.67 -4.26
C ILE A 43 -8.12 13.87 -4.71
N ARG A 44 -7.80 13.49 -5.95
CA ARG A 44 -6.47 13.66 -6.55
C ARG A 44 -6.05 15.13 -6.61
N THR A 45 -6.96 16.03 -6.98
CA THR A 45 -6.68 17.47 -7.03
C THR A 45 -6.39 18.02 -5.63
N ASN A 46 -7.09 17.54 -4.60
CA ASN A 46 -6.93 18.02 -3.24
C ASN A 46 -5.67 17.47 -2.53
N LEU A 47 -5.34 16.20 -2.76
CA LEU A 47 -4.26 15.49 -2.03
C LEU A 47 -3.01 15.22 -2.87
N GLY A 48 -3.08 15.38 -4.19
CA GLY A 48 -2.01 14.99 -5.10
C GLY A 48 -1.70 13.49 -5.08
N THR A 49 -2.71 12.64 -4.83
CA THR A 49 -2.54 11.18 -4.80
C THR A 49 -2.96 10.54 -6.11
N ASP A 50 -2.24 9.51 -6.55
CA ASP A 50 -2.58 8.72 -7.73
C ASP A 50 -3.43 7.50 -7.38
N ASN A 51 -3.37 7.04 -6.13
CA ASN A 51 -4.10 5.86 -5.65
C ASN A 51 -4.91 6.18 -4.38
N VAL A 52 -6.06 5.54 -4.24
CA VAL A 52 -6.94 5.66 -3.07
C VAL A 52 -7.26 4.27 -2.54
N VAL A 53 -7.03 4.06 -1.24
CA VAL A 53 -7.43 2.84 -0.53
C VAL A 53 -8.66 3.15 0.31
N LEU A 54 -9.74 2.42 0.07
CA LEU A 54 -10.95 2.41 0.86
C LEU A 54 -11.04 1.10 1.63
N GLY A 55 -11.75 1.11 2.76
CA GLY A 55 -11.95 -0.10 3.52
C GLY A 55 -13.12 -0.02 4.49
N SER A 56 -13.66 -1.18 4.78
CA SER A 56 -14.60 -1.40 5.87
C SER A 56 -14.24 -2.70 6.60
N TYR A 57 -14.69 -2.83 7.83
CA TYR A 57 -14.60 -4.07 8.56
C TYR A 57 -15.97 -4.47 9.10
N VAL A 58 -16.19 -5.77 9.22
CA VAL A 58 -17.43 -6.36 9.73
C VAL A 58 -17.06 -7.40 10.81
N PRO A 59 -17.55 -7.25 12.05
CA PRO A 59 -17.42 -8.30 13.05
C PRO A 59 -18.30 -9.51 12.65
N LEU A 60 -17.72 -10.70 12.70
CA LEU A 60 -18.40 -11.95 12.34
C LEU A 60 -18.89 -12.75 13.57
N GLY A 61 -18.64 -12.23 14.78
CA GLY A 61 -18.88 -12.93 16.05
C GLY A 61 -17.72 -13.85 16.44
N GLY A 62 -17.69 -14.28 17.70
CA GLY A 62 -16.62 -15.17 18.21
C GLY A 62 -15.21 -14.59 18.13
N GLY A 63 -15.07 -13.25 18.22
CA GLY A 63 -13.79 -12.56 18.09
C GLY A 63 -13.18 -12.62 16.68
N GLN A 64 -13.99 -12.91 15.66
CA GLN A 64 -13.59 -12.87 14.25
C GLN A 64 -14.05 -11.57 13.60
N ILE A 65 -13.23 -11.05 12.70
CA ILE A 65 -13.56 -9.89 11.86
C ILE A 65 -13.25 -10.21 10.40
N ARG A 66 -13.99 -9.56 9.51
CA ARG A 66 -13.71 -9.48 8.08
C ARG A 66 -13.27 -8.06 7.76
N LEU A 67 -12.15 -7.91 7.09
CA LEU A 67 -11.64 -6.66 6.56
C LEU A 67 -11.79 -6.68 5.03
N ASP A 68 -12.59 -5.77 4.49
CA ASP A 68 -12.76 -5.59 3.05
C ASP A 68 -12.06 -4.27 2.65
N LEU A 69 -11.15 -4.36 1.69
CA LEU A 69 -10.36 -3.24 1.18
C LEU A 69 -10.51 -3.13 -0.32
N ARG A 70 -10.50 -1.89 -0.83
CA ARG A 70 -10.53 -1.59 -2.26
C ARG A 70 -9.45 -0.58 -2.58
N LEU A 71 -8.64 -0.90 -3.59
CA LEU A 71 -7.65 0.00 -4.16
C LEU A 71 -8.19 0.55 -5.47
N GLN A 72 -8.27 1.87 -5.58
CA GLN A 72 -8.70 2.57 -6.80
C GLN A 72 -7.58 3.44 -7.36
N ASP A 73 -7.45 3.43 -8.68
CA ASP A 73 -6.65 4.38 -9.44
C ASP A 73 -7.43 5.69 -9.58
N ALA A 74 -6.87 6.78 -9.05
CA ALA A 74 -7.52 8.09 -9.07
C ALA A 74 -7.37 8.83 -10.41
N VAL A 75 -6.47 8.37 -11.28
CA VAL A 75 -6.25 8.88 -12.64
C VAL A 75 -7.25 8.22 -13.60
N ALA A 76 -7.26 6.89 -13.64
CA ALA A 76 -8.14 6.12 -14.52
C ALA A 76 -9.61 6.15 -14.04
N GLY A 77 -9.82 6.16 -12.72
CA GLY A 77 -11.12 6.01 -12.07
C GLY A 77 -11.53 4.55 -11.89
N GLU A 78 -10.57 3.62 -11.94
CA GLU A 78 -10.80 2.17 -11.95
C GLU A 78 -10.44 1.53 -10.62
N THR A 79 -10.98 0.33 -10.37
CA THR A 79 -10.59 -0.47 -9.20
C THR A 79 -9.44 -1.39 -9.59
N LEU A 80 -8.26 -1.18 -8.99
CA LEU A 80 -7.07 -2.00 -9.22
C LEU A 80 -7.12 -3.32 -8.43
N ALA A 81 -7.68 -3.29 -7.22
CA ALA A 81 -7.81 -4.49 -6.40
C ALA A 81 -8.98 -4.40 -5.42
N ALA A 82 -9.56 -5.56 -5.12
CA ALA A 82 -10.46 -5.76 -3.99
C ALA A 82 -9.93 -6.92 -3.14
N ILE A 83 -9.70 -6.68 -1.86
CA ILE A 83 -9.08 -7.63 -0.92
C ILE A 83 -10.07 -7.87 0.21
N SER A 84 -10.34 -9.14 0.52
CA SER A 84 -11.13 -9.53 1.68
C SER A 84 -10.29 -10.46 2.55
N GLU A 85 -9.95 -10.01 3.74
CA GLU A 85 -9.24 -10.80 4.74
C GLU A 85 -10.15 -11.13 5.92
N ARG A 86 -9.97 -12.31 6.50
CA ARG A 86 -10.62 -12.69 7.77
C ARG A 86 -9.55 -13.03 8.79
N GLY A 87 -9.83 -12.73 10.05
CA GLY A 87 -8.93 -13.07 11.13
C GLY A 87 -9.53 -12.78 12.49
N SER A 88 -8.80 -13.17 13.52
CA SER A 88 -9.20 -12.82 14.89
C SER A 88 -8.90 -11.37 15.20
N GLU A 89 -9.79 -10.73 15.94
CA GLU A 89 -9.59 -9.39 16.52
C GLU A 89 -8.32 -9.32 17.38
N THR A 90 -7.96 -10.41 18.07
CA THR A 90 -6.73 -10.50 18.88
C THR A 90 -5.46 -10.56 18.02
N GLN A 91 -5.58 -10.78 16.71
CA GLN A 91 -4.49 -10.86 15.75
C GLN A 91 -4.64 -9.80 14.65
N ILE A 92 -5.18 -8.62 15.02
CA ILE A 92 -5.45 -7.51 14.10
C ILE A 92 -4.18 -7.05 13.36
N ASP A 93 -3.03 -7.04 14.05
CA ASP A 93 -1.75 -6.63 13.45
C ASP A 93 -1.36 -7.55 12.29
N ASP A 94 -1.51 -8.87 12.47
CA ASP A 94 -1.26 -9.85 11.41
C ASP A 94 -2.24 -9.72 10.24
N LEU A 95 -3.51 -9.39 10.54
CA LEU A 95 -4.52 -9.13 9.51
C LEU A 95 -4.13 -7.91 8.66
N VAL A 96 -3.74 -6.82 9.32
CA VAL A 96 -3.34 -5.56 8.67
C VAL A 96 -2.03 -5.74 7.89
N ARG A 97 -1.06 -6.49 8.41
CA ARG A 97 0.19 -6.83 7.72
C ARG A 97 -0.04 -7.62 6.43
N ARG A 98 -0.89 -8.64 6.46
CA ARG A 98 -1.25 -9.41 5.24
C ARG A 98 -1.96 -8.54 4.21
N ALA A 99 -2.92 -7.73 4.65
CA ALA A 99 -3.64 -6.80 3.80
C ALA A 99 -2.70 -5.76 3.16
N GLY A 100 -1.79 -5.17 3.96
CA GLY A 100 -0.78 -4.22 3.52
C GLY A 100 0.18 -4.83 2.49
N SER A 101 0.68 -6.05 2.73
CA SER A 101 1.53 -6.76 1.77
C SER A 101 0.85 -6.95 0.41
N LYS A 102 -0.42 -7.36 0.40
CA LYS A 102 -1.19 -7.54 -0.85
C LYS A 102 -1.41 -6.22 -1.58
N LEU A 103 -1.67 -5.14 -0.86
CA LEU A 103 -1.81 -3.81 -1.46
C LEU A 103 -0.49 -3.30 -2.07
N ARG A 104 0.63 -3.47 -1.34
CA ARG A 104 1.96 -3.10 -1.84
C ARG A 104 2.33 -3.88 -3.10
N GLU A 105 2.07 -5.19 -3.13
CA GLU A 105 2.27 -6.02 -4.31
C GLU A 105 1.47 -5.50 -5.52
N LYS A 106 0.19 -5.14 -5.32
CA LYS A 106 -0.64 -4.57 -6.39
C LYS A 106 -0.18 -3.20 -6.88
N LEU A 107 0.51 -2.44 -6.03
CA LEU A 107 1.09 -1.15 -6.36
C LEU A 107 2.51 -1.25 -6.93
N GLY A 108 3.06 -2.46 -7.11
CA GLY A 108 4.45 -2.65 -7.54
C GLY A 108 5.49 -2.22 -6.49
N ALA A 109 5.05 -2.05 -5.24
CA ALA A 109 5.84 -1.62 -4.09
C ALA A 109 6.10 -2.77 -3.12
N ALA A 110 6.01 -4.02 -3.59
CA ALA A 110 6.42 -5.17 -2.80
C ALA A 110 7.87 -4.97 -2.33
N GLU A 111 8.18 -5.40 -1.11
CA GLU A 111 9.58 -5.55 -0.73
C GLU A 111 10.23 -6.46 -1.76
N VAL A 112 11.39 -6.04 -2.29
CA VAL A 112 12.25 -6.87 -3.15
C VAL A 112 12.29 -8.24 -2.49
N SER A 113 11.74 -9.23 -3.18
CA SER A 113 11.62 -10.56 -2.62
C SER A 113 13.00 -11.02 -2.19
N THR A 114 13.13 -11.78 -1.10
CA THR A 114 14.43 -12.35 -0.70
C THR A 114 15.10 -13.10 -1.86
N ALA A 115 14.32 -13.62 -2.80
CA ALA A 115 14.79 -14.18 -4.06
C ALA A 115 15.45 -13.16 -5.00
N GLU A 116 14.86 -11.97 -5.20
CA GLU A 116 15.46 -10.88 -5.98
C GLU A 116 16.67 -10.27 -5.27
N ALA A 117 16.63 -10.13 -3.94
CA ALA A 117 17.78 -9.69 -3.15
C ALA A 117 18.95 -10.69 -3.25
N LEU A 118 18.66 -12.01 -3.28
CA LEU A 118 19.65 -13.05 -3.51
C LEU A 118 20.14 -13.07 -4.97
N ALA A 119 19.28 -12.79 -5.95
CA ALA A 119 19.67 -12.70 -7.36
C ALA A 119 20.59 -11.51 -7.64
N VAL A 120 20.31 -10.34 -7.03
CA VAL A 120 21.21 -9.17 -7.06
C VAL A 120 22.52 -9.46 -6.33
N LYS A 121 22.48 -10.24 -5.24
CA LYS A 121 23.70 -10.70 -4.55
C LYS A 121 24.50 -11.73 -5.35
N ALA A 122 23.85 -12.45 -6.26
CA ALA A 122 24.48 -13.40 -7.19
C ALA A 122 25.04 -12.73 -8.46
N THR A 123 24.60 -11.51 -8.80
CA THR A 123 25.21 -10.70 -9.86
C THR A 123 26.39 -9.85 -9.37
N LEU A 124 26.61 -9.77 -8.06
CA LEU A 124 27.84 -9.22 -7.48
C LEU A 124 29.01 -10.20 -7.75
N PRO A 125 30.14 -9.75 -8.33
CA PRO A 125 31.28 -10.60 -8.57
C PRO A 125 31.77 -11.25 -7.27
N SER A 126 31.91 -12.57 -7.24
CA SER A 126 32.39 -13.35 -6.09
C SER A 126 33.85 -13.04 -5.69
N ASN A 127 34.49 -12.12 -6.40
CA ASN A 127 35.89 -11.77 -6.21
C ASN A 127 36.03 -10.40 -5.53
N PRO A 128 36.31 -10.35 -4.21
CA PRO A 128 36.52 -9.10 -3.48
C PRO A 128 37.72 -8.27 -3.96
N GLN A 129 38.59 -8.81 -4.84
CA GLN A 129 39.67 -8.05 -5.48
C GLN A 129 39.17 -7.16 -6.64
N ALA A 130 38.03 -7.46 -7.26
CA ALA A 130 37.52 -6.68 -8.41
C ALA A 130 36.89 -5.34 -7.99
N VAL A 131 36.45 -5.21 -6.73
CA VAL A 131 35.89 -3.96 -6.19
C VAL A 131 36.98 -2.89 -5.99
N ARG A 132 38.22 -3.29 -5.68
CA ARG A 132 39.34 -2.35 -5.52
C ARG A 132 39.76 -1.66 -6.83
N PHE A 133 39.78 -2.39 -7.95
CA PHE A 133 40.19 -1.83 -9.23
C PHE A 133 39.14 -0.89 -9.88
N TYR A 134 37.88 -0.92 -9.44
CA TYR A 134 36.89 0.08 -9.86
C TYR A 134 37.05 1.41 -9.13
N SER A 135 37.55 1.39 -7.88
CA SER A 135 37.73 2.60 -7.07
C SER A 135 39.03 3.37 -7.36
N GLU A 136 39.97 2.78 -8.09
CA GLU A 136 41.26 3.42 -8.47
C GLU A 136 41.30 3.88 -9.93
N GLY A 137 40.19 3.76 -10.67
CA GLY A 137 40.09 4.05 -12.10
C GLY A 137 39.21 5.24 -12.49
N LEU A 138 39.08 6.27 -11.64
CA LEU A 138 38.57 7.60 -12.00
C LEU A 138 39.56 8.68 -11.61
#